data_AF-A0A951X5F9-F1
#
_entry.id   AF-A0A951X5F9-F1
#
_cell.length_a   1.000
_cell.length_b   1.000
_cell.length_c   1.000
_cell.angle_alpha   90.00
_cell.angle_beta   90.00
_cell.angle_gamma   90.00
#
_symmetry.space_group_name_H-M   'P 1'
#
loop_
_entity.id
_entity.type
_entity.pdbx_description
1 polymer ?
#
loop_
_entity_poly.entity_id
_entity_poly.type
_entity_poly.pdbx_seq_one_letter_code
_entity_poly.pdbx_strand_id
1 'polypeptide(L)'
;MADQHESFILRIEETGAGDREFRVTAEFRGGSRTELISDLDARLPADDIEQALAWLDRGFVERDYVRELGQRLFDLLFPASVAGLLREALQSIAPEETLRIVLYVPDSLSLIPWELAYDDEDLGFLARADKASLARHFHNLPVPNAAPAHGPLRMLVITASPHGLRPLGEEAEAEAIEAAFAGRQNRLLFWW
;
A
#
# COMPACT_ATOMS: atom_id res chain seq x y z
N MET A 1 3.55 -13.83 -18.74
CA MET A 1 4.30 -12.63 -19.14
C MET A 1 4.92 -12.06 -17.88
N ALA A 2 6.25 -11.89 -17.85
CA ALA A 2 6.93 -11.36 -16.69
C ALA A 2 6.62 -9.87 -16.59
N ASP A 3 5.89 -9.50 -15.54
CA ASP A 3 5.59 -8.12 -15.18
C ASP A 3 6.89 -7.47 -14.68
N GLN A 4 7.69 -6.93 -15.61
CA GLN A 4 8.89 -6.16 -15.29
C GLN A 4 8.47 -4.71 -14.97
N HIS A 5 7.72 -4.52 -13.88
CA HIS A 5 7.63 -3.19 -13.28
C HIS A 5 8.80 -3.06 -12.32
N GLU A 6 9.78 -2.23 -12.70
CA GLU A 6 10.93 -1.91 -11.86
C GLU A 6 10.43 -1.28 -10.56
N SER A 7 10.47 -2.06 -9.48
CA SER A 7 9.88 -1.67 -8.20
C SER A 7 10.92 -0.98 -7.33
N PHE A 8 10.50 0.05 -6.61
CA PHE A 8 11.23 0.61 -5.49
C PHE A 8 11.02 -0.31 -4.29
N ILE A 9 12.05 -1.04 -3.90
CA ILE A 9 11.96 -1.99 -2.79
C ILE A 9 12.31 -1.26 -1.50
N LEU A 10 11.42 -1.28 -0.53
CA LEU A 10 11.62 -0.71 0.80
C LEU A 10 11.53 -1.83 1.84
N ARG A 11 12.57 -2.00 2.66
CA ARG A 11 12.64 -3.03 3.69
C ARG A 11 12.90 -2.42 5.04
N ILE A 12 12.10 -2.80 6.03
CA ILE A 12 12.35 -2.53 7.43
C ILE A 12 12.75 -3.83 8.10
N GLU A 13 13.84 -3.81 8.87
CA GLU A 13 14.36 -4.98 9.57
C GLU A 13 14.75 -4.61 11.00
N GLU A 14 14.51 -5.50 11.95
CA GLU A 14 15.02 -5.34 13.32
C GLU A 14 16.55 -5.53 13.34
N THR A 15 17.29 -4.67 14.03
CA THR A 15 18.76 -4.75 14.05
C THR A 15 19.31 -5.73 15.09
N GLY A 16 18.44 -6.34 15.92
CA GLY A 16 18.78 -7.39 16.89
C GLY A 16 19.56 -6.92 18.13
N ALA A 17 19.83 -5.61 18.27
CA ALA A 17 20.66 -5.07 19.34
C ALA A 17 19.83 -4.32 20.39
N GLY A 18 19.25 -5.04 21.35
CA GLY A 18 18.97 -4.59 22.73
C GLY A 18 18.06 -3.37 23.00
N ASP A 19 17.78 -2.53 22.02
CA ASP A 19 16.82 -1.44 22.00
C ASP A 19 16.17 -1.45 20.61
N ARG A 20 14.95 -0.94 20.51
CA ARG A 20 14.04 -1.03 19.35
C ARG A 20 14.53 -0.23 18.12
N GLU A 21 15.71 -0.56 17.62
CA GLU A 21 16.27 0.00 16.40
C GLU A 21 15.87 -0.83 15.18
N PHE A 22 15.46 -0.12 14.15
CA PHE A 22 15.09 -0.67 12.87
C PHE A 22 16.03 -0.16 11.80
N ARG A 23 16.40 -1.02 10.87
CA ARG A 23 17.12 -0.65 9.65
C ARG A 23 16.11 -0.49 8.54
N VAL A 24 16.13 0.66 7.88
CA VAL A 24 15.36 0.92 6.67
C VAL A 24 16.30 0.91 5.49
N THR A 25 16.08 -0.02 4.57
CA THR A 25 16.85 -0.15 3.34
C THR A 25 15.94 0.05 2.14
N ALA A 26 16.34 0.94 1.25
CA ALA A 26 15.69 1.15 -0.03
C ALA A 26 16.60 0.74 -1.20
N GLU A 27 16.01 0.14 -2.21
CA GLU A 27 16.70 -0.30 -3.42
C GLU A 27 15.89 0.06 -4.67
N PHE A 28 16.55 0.64 -5.67
CA PHE A 28 15.96 0.95 -6.96
C PHE A 28 17.06 1.06 -8.03
N ARG A 29 16.88 0.37 -9.18
CA ARG A 29 17.82 0.39 -10.32
C ARG A 29 19.31 0.23 -9.96
N GLY A 30 19.60 -0.65 -8.99
CA GLY A 30 20.97 -0.91 -8.50
C GLY A 30 21.52 0.14 -7.53
N GLY A 31 20.80 1.24 -7.30
CA GLY A 31 21.03 2.13 -6.17
C GLY A 31 20.48 1.54 -4.88
N SER A 32 21.21 1.74 -3.78
CA SER A 32 20.75 1.37 -2.43
C SER A 32 21.06 2.47 -1.43
N ARG A 33 20.15 2.66 -0.48
CA ARG A 33 20.30 3.55 0.69
C ARG A 33 19.82 2.81 1.93
N THR A 34 20.54 2.99 3.02
CA THR A 34 20.22 2.35 4.29
C THR A 34 20.38 3.35 5.41
N GLU A 35 19.38 3.42 6.29
CA GLU A 35 19.42 4.21 7.51
C GLU A 35 18.92 3.44 8.72
N LEU A 36 19.32 3.91 9.89
CA LEU A 36 18.85 3.42 11.17
C LEU A 36 17.78 4.34 11.71
N ILE A 37 16.74 3.73 12.26
CA ILE A 37 15.65 4.39 12.93
C ILE A 37 15.61 3.87 14.35
N SER A 38 15.72 4.78 15.28
CA SER A 38 15.62 4.53 16.72
C SER A 38 14.38 5.24 17.26
N ASP A 39 13.98 4.89 18.48
CA ASP A 39 12.89 5.54 19.21
C ASP A 39 11.53 5.48 18.48
N LEU A 40 11.21 4.33 17.87
CA LEU A 40 9.95 4.17 17.13
C LEU A 40 8.73 4.51 18.00
N ASP A 41 8.72 4.11 19.28
CA ASP A 41 7.63 4.39 20.21
C ASP A 41 7.42 5.89 20.46
N ALA A 42 8.50 6.69 20.41
CA ALA A 42 8.41 8.14 20.55
C ALA A 42 7.91 8.81 19.27
N ARG A 43 8.24 8.25 18.11
CA ARG A 43 7.82 8.75 16.79
C ARG A 43 6.39 8.33 16.46
N LEU A 44 6.00 7.13 16.86
CA LEU A 44 4.67 6.53 16.71
C LEU A 44 4.19 6.00 18.07
N PRO A 45 3.63 6.87 18.93
CA PRO A 45 2.96 6.44 20.14
C PRO A 45 1.87 5.41 19.84
N ALA A 46 1.72 4.40 20.70
CA ALA A 46 0.73 3.34 20.51
C ALA A 46 -0.70 3.90 20.41
N ASP A 47 -1.03 4.90 21.24
CA ASP A 47 -2.34 5.57 21.23
C ASP A 47 -2.67 6.19 19.86
N ASP A 48 -1.67 6.75 19.17
CA ASP A 48 -1.87 7.35 17.85
C ASP A 48 -2.19 6.28 16.80
N ILE A 49 -1.55 5.12 16.90
CA ILE A 49 -1.79 3.97 16.02
C ILE A 49 -3.16 3.36 16.31
N GLU A 50 -3.51 3.14 17.57
CA GLU A 50 -4.84 2.64 17.96
C GLU A 50 -5.95 3.57 17.47
N GLN A 51 -5.76 4.88 17.63
CA GLN A 51 -6.70 5.88 17.16
C GLN A 51 -6.85 5.87 15.62
N ALA A 52 -5.74 5.72 14.89
CA ALA A 52 -5.75 5.61 13.43
C ALA A 52 -6.48 4.36 12.95
N LEU A 53 -6.24 3.21 13.60
CA LEU A 53 -6.96 1.96 13.30
C LEU A 53 -8.46 2.10 13.56
N ALA A 54 -8.85 2.74 14.66
CA ALA A 54 -10.25 2.99 14.97
C ALA A 54 -10.94 3.90 13.93
N TRP A 55 -10.22 4.85 13.32
CA TRP A 55 -10.76 5.69 12.25
C TRP A 55 -10.91 4.96 10.93
N LEU A 56 -9.92 4.13 10.57
CA LEU A 56 -9.99 3.28 9.38
C LEU A 56 -11.21 2.35 9.44
N ASP A 57 -11.51 1.80 10.62
CA ASP A 57 -12.69 0.95 10.85
C ASP A 57 -14.01 1.73 10.72
N ARG A 58 -14.06 2.98 11.21
CA ARG A 58 -15.29 3.78 11.28
C ARG A 58 -15.53 4.67 10.05
N GLY A 59 -14.55 4.81 9.16
CA GLY A 59 -14.64 5.64 7.95
C GLY A 59 -14.71 7.16 8.21
N PHE A 60 -14.36 7.62 9.42
CA PHE A 60 -14.32 9.03 9.77
C PHE A 60 -12.89 9.41 10.16
N VAL A 61 -12.34 10.41 9.46
CA VAL A 61 -10.95 10.83 9.62
C VAL A 61 -10.89 12.35 9.83
N GLU A 62 -10.32 12.79 10.94
CA GLU A 62 -9.94 14.19 11.12
C GLU A 62 -8.72 14.49 10.26
N ARG A 63 -8.86 15.43 9.32
CA ARG A 63 -7.91 15.61 8.22
C ARG A 63 -6.52 16.05 8.66
N ASP A 64 -6.45 16.99 9.60
CA ASP A 64 -5.17 17.57 10.02
C ASP A 64 -4.36 16.57 10.85
N TYR A 65 -5.03 15.87 11.77
CA TYR A 65 -4.40 14.79 12.53
C TYR A 65 -3.82 13.71 11.61
N VAL A 66 -4.58 13.23 10.62
CA VAL A 66 -4.09 12.15 9.75
C VAL A 66 -2.97 12.61 8.83
N ARG A 67 -2.87 13.90 8.52
CA ARG A 67 -1.68 14.44 7.86
C ARG A 67 -0.46 14.42 8.78
N GLU A 68 -0.62 14.81 10.05
CA GLU A 68 0.49 14.78 11.01
C GLU A 68 0.99 13.37 11.31
N LEU A 69 0.07 12.42 11.54
CA LEU A 69 0.43 11.00 11.66
C LEU A 69 1.03 10.48 10.34
N GLY A 70 0.42 10.81 9.22
CA GLY A 70 0.89 10.41 7.89
C GLY A 70 2.31 10.89 7.61
N GLN A 71 2.65 12.12 7.99
CA GLN A 71 4.01 12.66 7.85
C GLN A 71 5.00 11.87 8.70
N ARG A 72 4.66 11.55 9.95
CA ARG A 72 5.51 10.72 10.81
C ARG A 72 5.72 9.32 10.24
N LEU A 73 4.67 8.71 9.67
CA LEU A 73 4.77 7.44 8.96
C LEU A 73 5.67 7.55 7.72
N PHE A 74 5.53 8.63 6.95
CA PHE A 74 6.37 8.85 5.77
C PHE A 74 7.84 9.04 6.14
N ASP A 75 8.16 9.86 7.15
CA ASP A 75 9.53 10.10 7.61
C ASP A 75 10.20 8.82 8.15
N LEU A 76 9.40 7.89 8.66
CA LEU A 76 9.86 6.57 9.08
C LEU A 76 10.13 5.63 7.90
N LEU A 77 9.29 5.67 6.87
CA LEU A 77 9.52 4.89 5.65
C LEU A 77 10.67 5.46 4.82
N PHE A 78 10.85 6.78 4.82
CA PHE A 78 11.77 7.51 3.97
C PHE A 78 12.64 8.49 4.78
N PRO A 79 13.55 7.98 5.62
CA PRO A 79 14.57 8.83 6.24
C PRO A 79 15.47 9.47 5.15
N ALA A 80 16.21 10.52 5.49
CA ALA A 80 16.72 11.53 4.55
C ALA A 80 17.35 11.00 3.24
N SER A 81 18.29 10.05 3.33
CA SER A 81 18.95 9.45 2.17
C SER A 81 18.03 8.51 1.38
N VAL A 82 17.11 7.81 2.06
CA VAL A 82 16.08 6.97 1.45
C VAL A 82 15.04 7.83 0.72
N ALA A 83 14.62 8.95 1.31
CA ALA A 83 13.80 9.96 0.63
C ALA A 83 14.50 10.52 -0.60
N GLY A 84 15.80 10.81 -0.51
CA GLY A 84 16.60 11.22 -1.66
C GLY A 84 16.53 10.21 -2.82
N LEU A 85 16.69 8.91 -2.53
CA LEU A 85 16.55 7.86 -3.54
C LEU A 85 15.12 7.76 -4.09
N LEU A 86 14.09 7.98 -3.27
CA LEU A 86 12.70 8.03 -3.75
C LEU A 86 12.50 9.19 -4.75
N ARG A 87 13.01 10.39 -4.44
CA ARG A 87 12.93 11.54 -5.35
C ARG A 87 13.66 11.27 -6.66
N GLU A 88 14.86 10.69 -6.60
CA GLU A 88 15.62 10.26 -7.80
C GLU A 88 14.83 9.23 -8.61
N ALA A 89 14.19 8.25 -7.95
CA ALA A 89 13.40 7.22 -8.62
C ALA A 89 12.19 7.82 -9.34
N LEU A 90 11.42 8.69 -8.67
CA LEU A 90 10.26 9.40 -9.24
C LEU A 90 10.63 10.25 -10.46
N GLN A 91 11.82 10.87 -10.46
CA GLN A 91 12.30 11.66 -11.60
C GLN A 91 12.78 10.81 -12.78
N SER A 92 13.08 9.53 -12.53
CA SER A 92 13.69 8.63 -13.52
C SER A 92 12.69 7.76 -14.28
N ILE A 93 11.44 7.69 -13.83
CA ILE A 93 10.35 7.00 -14.52
C ILE A 93 9.67 7.94 -15.53
N ALA A 94 9.02 7.39 -16.55
CA ALA A 94 8.32 8.21 -17.53
C ALA A 94 7.09 8.89 -16.88
N PRO A 95 6.64 10.06 -17.39
CA PRO A 95 5.49 10.79 -16.81
C PRO A 95 4.18 9.98 -16.73
N GLU A 96 4.01 9.02 -17.64
CA GLU A 96 2.87 8.11 -17.71
C GLU A 96 3.01 6.84 -16.85
N GLU A 97 4.17 6.62 -16.24
CA GLU A 97 4.43 5.47 -15.37
C GLU A 97 4.15 5.80 -13.90
N THR A 98 3.79 4.78 -13.13
CA THR A 98 3.63 4.87 -11.67
C THR A 98 4.74 4.08 -11.00
N LEU A 99 5.47 4.69 -10.08
CA LEU A 99 6.51 4.00 -9.31
C LEU A 99 5.85 3.03 -8.32
N ARG A 100 6.11 1.73 -8.49
CA ARG A 100 5.63 0.73 -7.52
C ARG A 100 6.59 0.63 -6.34
N ILE A 101 6.14 1.04 -5.17
CA ILE A 101 6.86 0.90 -3.90
C ILE A 101 6.41 -0.40 -3.23
N VAL A 102 7.33 -1.32 -3.00
CA VAL A 102 7.05 -2.60 -2.31
C VAL A 102 7.67 -2.56 -0.93
N LEU A 103 6.82 -2.50 0.08
CA LEU A 103 7.21 -2.40 1.48
C LEU A 103 7.24 -3.78 2.14
N TYR A 104 8.39 -4.16 2.69
CA TYR A 104 8.58 -5.31 3.54
C TYR A 104 8.77 -4.83 4.98
N VAL A 105 7.95 -5.32 5.90
CA VAL A 105 8.04 -4.99 7.33
C VAL A 105 8.11 -6.26 8.17
N PRO A 106 8.73 -6.19 9.37
CA PRO A 106 8.68 -7.29 10.32
C PRO A 106 7.28 -7.42 10.93
N ASP A 107 6.99 -8.58 11.51
CA ASP A 107 5.69 -8.88 12.13
C ASP A 107 5.34 -7.89 13.25
N SER A 108 6.34 -7.42 14.00
CA SER A 108 6.22 -6.41 15.05
C SER A 108 5.63 -5.08 14.56
N LEU A 109 5.74 -4.77 13.27
CA LEU A 109 5.28 -3.54 12.64
C LEU A 109 4.09 -3.76 11.68
N SER A 110 3.48 -4.94 11.72
CA SER A 110 2.40 -5.31 10.78
C SER A 110 1.05 -4.66 11.09
N LEU A 111 0.84 -4.12 12.29
CA LEU A 111 -0.41 -3.42 12.62
C LEU A 111 -0.39 -1.93 12.24
N ILE A 112 0.77 -1.40 11.86
CA ILE A 112 0.90 0.01 11.47
C ILE A 112 0.23 0.23 10.10
N PRO A 113 -0.65 1.23 9.96
CA PRO A 113 -1.35 1.55 8.72
C PRO A 113 -0.45 2.37 7.79
N TRP A 114 0.58 1.73 7.23
CA TRP A 114 1.57 2.37 6.34
C TRP A 114 0.94 3.07 5.12
N GLU A 115 -0.26 2.67 4.72
CA GLU A 115 -1.06 3.28 3.66
C GLU A 115 -1.44 4.74 3.95
N LEU A 116 -1.43 5.15 5.23
CA LEU A 116 -1.66 6.53 5.65
C LEU A 116 -0.43 7.43 5.54
N ALA A 117 0.74 6.90 5.13
CA ALA A 117 1.93 7.71 4.92
C ALA A 117 1.63 8.89 3.97
N TYR A 118 2.00 10.08 4.42
CA TYR A 118 1.72 11.34 3.78
C TYR A 118 3.04 12.08 3.53
N ASP A 119 3.29 12.38 2.27
CA ASP A 119 4.41 13.18 1.81
C ASP A 119 3.94 14.62 1.53
N ASP A 120 4.35 15.58 2.35
CA ASP A 120 3.96 16.98 2.13
C ASP A 120 4.68 17.65 0.94
N GLU A 121 5.72 17.03 0.37
CA GLU A 121 6.49 17.66 -0.70
C GLU A 121 5.94 17.40 -2.12
N ASP A 122 5.56 16.15 -2.47
CA ASP A 122 5.16 15.82 -3.86
C ASP A 122 3.99 14.81 -3.95
N LEU A 123 4.00 13.74 -3.16
CA LEU A 123 3.06 12.62 -3.37
C LEU A 123 1.73 12.75 -2.61
N GLY A 124 1.67 13.57 -1.57
CA GLY A 124 0.54 13.55 -0.65
C GLY A 124 0.40 12.18 0.02
N PHE A 125 -0.83 11.69 0.17
CA PHE A 125 -1.04 10.34 0.72
C PHE A 125 -0.59 9.28 -0.29
N LEU A 126 0.34 8.41 0.09
CA LEU A 126 0.88 7.37 -0.79
C LEU A 126 -0.21 6.43 -1.34
N ALA A 127 -1.24 6.13 -0.56
CA ALA A 127 -2.37 5.32 -1.02
C ALA A 127 -3.21 5.99 -2.13
N ARG A 128 -3.03 7.28 -2.39
CA ARG A 128 -3.75 8.06 -3.41
C ARG A 128 -2.83 8.76 -4.40
N ALA A 129 -1.53 8.49 -4.35
CA ALA A 129 -0.58 9.15 -5.21
C ALA A 129 -0.71 8.63 -6.65
N ASP A 130 -0.77 9.53 -7.63
CA ASP A 130 -0.84 9.13 -9.04
C ASP A 130 0.53 8.64 -9.55
N LYS A 131 1.61 9.23 -9.02
CA LYS A 131 3.00 8.95 -9.40
C LYS A 131 3.60 7.74 -8.70
N ALA A 132 2.98 7.25 -7.61
CA ALA A 132 3.51 6.13 -6.84
C ALA A 132 2.39 5.27 -6.26
N SER A 133 2.61 3.96 -6.20
CA SER A 133 1.71 3.03 -5.51
C SER A 133 2.45 2.30 -4.41
N LEU A 134 1.87 2.22 -3.21
CA LEU A 134 2.43 1.47 -2.09
C LEU A 134 1.77 0.08 -2.01
N ALA A 135 2.58 -0.96 -2.05
CA ALA A 135 2.16 -2.34 -1.83
C ALA A 135 2.90 -2.94 -0.64
N ARG A 136 2.17 -3.44 0.35
CA ARG A 136 2.76 -4.16 1.48
C ARG A 136 2.96 -5.62 1.15
N HIS A 137 4.18 -6.11 1.31
CA HIS A 137 4.51 -7.52 1.22
C HIS A 137 4.32 -8.20 2.57
N PHE A 138 3.55 -9.29 2.58
CA PHE A 138 3.36 -10.12 3.76
C PHE A 138 4.18 -11.40 3.64
N HIS A 139 5.01 -11.69 4.64
CA HIS A 139 5.84 -12.89 4.67
C HIS A 139 5.00 -14.18 4.75
N ASN A 140 3.87 -14.11 5.46
CA ASN A 140 2.95 -15.24 5.67
C ASN A 140 1.60 -14.95 5.01
N LEU A 141 1.55 -14.92 3.68
CA LEU A 141 0.26 -15.06 3.00
C LEU A 141 -0.19 -16.52 3.13
N PRO A 142 -1.46 -16.78 3.49
CA PRO A 142 -2.01 -18.11 3.29
C PRO A 142 -1.78 -18.48 1.82
N VAL A 143 -1.32 -19.72 1.58
CA VAL A 143 -1.11 -20.22 0.21
C VAL A 143 -2.39 -19.90 -0.57
N PRO A 144 -2.30 -19.10 -1.66
CA PRO A 144 -3.48 -18.79 -2.45
C PRO A 144 -4.16 -20.09 -2.80
N ASN A 145 -5.50 -20.15 -2.66
CA ASN A 145 -6.25 -21.30 -3.11
C ASN A 145 -5.77 -21.66 -4.52
N ALA A 146 -5.38 -22.92 -4.73
CA ALA A 146 -4.88 -23.35 -6.03
C ALA A 146 -5.87 -22.92 -7.11
N ALA A 147 -5.37 -22.20 -8.11
CA ALA A 147 -6.19 -21.82 -9.25
C ALA A 147 -6.84 -23.10 -9.81
N PRO A 148 -8.12 -23.07 -10.19
CA PRO A 148 -8.78 -24.25 -10.72
C PRO A 148 -7.97 -24.79 -11.91
N ALA A 149 -7.51 -26.04 -11.81
CA ALA A 149 -6.63 -26.66 -12.81
C ALA A 149 -7.28 -26.73 -14.21
N HIS A 150 -8.62 -26.84 -14.23
CA HIS A 150 -9.43 -26.83 -15.43
C HIS A 150 -10.80 -26.18 -15.15
N GLY A 151 -11.42 -25.66 -16.20
CA GLY A 151 -12.79 -25.14 -16.17
C GLY A 151 -12.88 -23.63 -16.39
N PRO A 152 -14.12 -23.10 -16.54
CA PRO A 152 -14.37 -21.68 -16.73
C PRO A 152 -13.85 -20.86 -15.54
N LEU A 153 -13.30 -19.66 -15.79
CA LEU A 153 -13.00 -18.72 -14.71
C LEU A 153 -14.32 -18.37 -14.02
N ARG A 154 -14.37 -18.55 -12.69
CA ARG A 154 -15.49 -18.13 -11.85
C ARG A 154 -15.08 -16.83 -11.18
N MET A 155 -15.76 -15.74 -11.50
CA MET A 155 -15.51 -14.43 -10.90
C MET A 155 -16.69 -14.07 -10.01
N LEU A 156 -16.38 -13.67 -8.78
CA LEU A 156 -17.31 -13.01 -7.87
C LEU A 156 -17.02 -11.52 -7.94
N VAL A 157 -18.01 -10.73 -8.35
CA VAL A 157 -17.94 -9.27 -8.37
C VAL A 157 -18.62 -8.78 -7.09
N ILE A 158 -17.92 -7.95 -6.32
CA ILE A 158 -18.46 -7.29 -5.13
C ILE A 158 -18.35 -5.79 -5.38
N THR A 159 -19.48 -5.11 -5.42
CA THR A 159 -19.58 -3.65 -5.58
C THR A 159 -19.89 -3.00 -4.24
N ALA A 160 -19.40 -1.77 -4.03
CA ALA A 160 -19.74 -1.02 -2.82
C ALA A 160 -21.09 -0.31 -2.99
N SER A 161 -22.03 -0.54 -2.07
CA SER A 161 -23.34 0.15 -2.03
C SER A 161 -23.55 0.90 -0.71
N PRO A 162 -22.83 2.04 -0.49
CA PRO A 162 -22.93 2.77 0.75
C PRO A 162 -24.29 3.48 0.91
N HIS A 163 -24.94 3.28 2.06
CA HIS A 163 -26.19 3.97 2.38
C HIS A 163 -25.98 5.48 2.62
N GLY A 164 -26.93 6.30 2.15
CA GLY A 164 -26.93 7.75 2.40
C GLY A 164 -25.99 8.58 1.50
N LEU A 165 -25.30 7.93 0.57
CA LEU A 165 -24.53 8.59 -0.50
C LEU A 165 -25.22 8.41 -1.85
N ARG A 166 -24.74 9.15 -2.87
CA ARG A 166 -25.23 8.97 -4.23
C ARG A 166 -24.88 7.55 -4.71
N PRO A 167 -25.82 6.81 -5.35
CA PRO A 167 -25.55 5.49 -5.90
C PRO A 167 -24.36 5.50 -6.87
N LEU A 168 -23.50 4.49 -6.79
CA LEU A 168 -22.24 4.42 -7.55
C LEU A 168 -22.36 3.79 -8.95
N GLY A 169 -23.58 3.53 -9.45
CA GLY A 169 -23.76 2.92 -10.78
C GLY A 169 -23.33 1.45 -10.82
N GLU A 170 -23.58 0.73 -9.72
CA GLU A 170 -23.15 -0.66 -9.47
C GLU A 170 -23.54 -1.61 -10.61
N GLU A 171 -24.73 -1.45 -11.18
CA GLU A 171 -25.21 -2.24 -12.33
C GLU A 171 -24.35 -2.00 -13.57
N ALA A 172 -24.00 -0.74 -13.86
CA ALA A 172 -23.19 -0.40 -15.03
C ALA A 172 -21.74 -0.91 -14.88
N GLU A 173 -21.19 -0.91 -13.66
CA GLU A 173 -19.88 -1.51 -13.36
C GLU A 173 -19.92 -3.03 -13.56
N ALA A 174 -20.95 -3.70 -13.04
CA ALA A 174 -21.14 -5.13 -13.22
C ALA A 174 -21.29 -5.52 -14.70
N GLU A 175 -22.10 -4.79 -15.47
CA GLU A 175 -22.27 -4.99 -16.91
C GLU A 175 -20.99 -4.77 -17.70
N ALA A 176 -20.20 -3.74 -17.35
CA ALA A 176 -18.92 -3.46 -18.01
C ALA A 176 -17.91 -4.59 -17.77
N ILE A 177 -17.85 -5.13 -16.54
CA ILE A 177 -17.04 -6.29 -16.21
C ILE A 177 -17.54 -7.51 -17.00
N GLU A 178 -18.84 -7.77 -17.02
CA GLU A 178 -19.41 -8.90 -17.76
C GLU A 178 -19.09 -8.83 -19.26
N ALA A 179 -19.28 -7.67 -19.89
CA ALA A 179 -18.96 -7.46 -21.30
C ALA A 179 -17.48 -7.71 -21.61
N ALA A 180 -16.56 -7.30 -20.73
CA ALA A 180 -15.13 -7.52 -20.90
C ALA A 180 -14.75 -9.02 -20.88
N PHE A 181 -15.56 -9.87 -20.26
CA PHE A 181 -15.30 -11.31 -20.13
C PHE A 181 -16.23 -12.22 -20.96
N ALA A 182 -17.26 -11.67 -21.63
CA ALA A 182 -18.26 -12.42 -22.41
C ALA A 182 -17.69 -13.28 -23.55
N GLY A 183 -16.49 -12.97 -24.05
CA GLY A 183 -15.79 -13.77 -25.09
C GLY A 183 -15.01 -14.99 -24.57
N ARG A 184 -14.94 -15.20 -23.25
CA ARG A 184 -14.31 -16.37 -22.62
C ARG A 184 -15.42 -17.23 -22.04
N GLN A 185 -15.36 -18.55 -22.19
CA GLN A 185 -16.30 -19.49 -21.52
C GLN A 185 -16.12 -19.37 -20.00
N ASN A 186 -16.73 -18.37 -19.39
CA ASN A 186 -16.64 -18.01 -17.98
C ASN A 186 -18.06 -17.91 -17.41
N ARG A 187 -18.24 -18.30 -16.14
CA ARG A 187 -19.55 -18.21 -15.47
C ARG A 187 -19.45 -17.18 -14.36
N LEU A 188 -20.13 -16.05 -14.53
CA LEU A 188 -20.32 -15.04 -13.48
C LEU A 188 -21.40 -15.52 -12.51
N LEU A 189 -21.18 -15.30 -11.23
CA LEU A 189 -22.16 -15.54 -10.18
C LEU A 189 -22.45 -14.22 -9.49
N PHE A 190 -23.66 -13.70 -9.67
CA PHE A 190 -24.18 -12.55 -8.95
C PHE A 190 -24.94 -13.03 -7.72
N TRP A 191 -24.71 -12.38 -6.58
CA TRP A 191 -25.53 -12.53 -5.38
C TRP A 191 -26.06 -11.13 -5.04
N TRP A 192 -27.38 -11.00 -5.05
CA TRP A 192 -28.11 -9.82 -4.57
C TRP A 192 -28.67 -10.15 -3.19
#